data_AF-A0A3D6C1T6-F1
#
_entry.id   AF-A0A3D6C1T6-F1
#
_cell.length_a   1.000
_cell.length_b   1.000
_cell.length_c   1.000
_cell.angle_alpha   90.00
_cell.angle_beta   90.00
_cell.angle_gamma   90.00
#
_symmetry.space_group_name_H-M   'P 1'
#
loop_
_entity.id
_entity.type
_entity.pdbx_description
1 polymer ?
#
loop_
_entity_poly.entity_id
_entity_poly.type
_entity_poly.pdbx_seq_one_letter_code
_entity_poly.pdbx_strand_id
1 'polypeptide(L)'
;MINRTTVSTLGLKPMTRDMCYDFYVKINSECKTPEAIRESVSWWQTDDKKLNHLWWVLNYYSDRLDPDRNLRAYVEKHLDALAEEAAFQDELSRSGSSEKEEAESRMAV
;
A
#
# COMPACT_ATOMS: atom_id res chain seq x y z
N MET A 1 -7.64 9.53 4.30
CA MET A 1 -6.33 10.08 3.86
C MET A 1 -5.31 9.14 4.46
N ILE A 2 -4.34 8.66 3.68
CA ILE A 2 -3.39 7.64 4.14
C ILE A 2 -2.64 8.14 5.38
N ASN A 3 -2.49 7.27 6.38
CA ASN A 3 -1.75 7.57 7.59
C ASN A 3 -0.28 7.89 7.28
N ARG A 4 0.30 8.90 7.94
CA ARG A 4 1.71 9.28 7.76
C ARG A 4 2.66 8.13 8.07
N THR A 5 2.32 7.31 9.07
CA THR A 5 3.11 6.13 9.41
C THR A 5 3.13 5.14 8.25
N THR A 6 1.96 4.82 7.67
CA THR A 6 1.83 3.97 6.48
C THR A 6 2.66 4.46 5.31
N VAL A 7 2.60 5.77 5.02
CA VAL A 7 3.41 6.40 3.96
C VAL A 7 4.91 6.19 4.22
N SER A 8 5.36 6.39 5.47
CA SER A 8 6.77 6.25 5.82
C SER A 8 7.23 4.79 5.80
N THR A 9 6.45 3.87 6.38
CA THR A 9 6.77 2.44 6.48
C THR A 9 6.87 1.79 5.10
N LEU A 10 5.92 2.11 4.21
CA LEU A 10 5.90 1.56 2.85
C LEU A 10 6.71 2.41 1.84
N GLY A 11 7.29 3.53 2.26
CA GLY A 11 8.03 4.43 1.36
C GLY A 11 7.17 4.97 0.21
N LEU A 12 5.88 5.20 0.45
CA LEU A 12 4.93 5.62 -0.59
C LEU A 12 5.29 7.01 -1.11
N LYS A 13 5.43 7.12 -2.44
CA LYS A 13 5.75 8.39 -3.08
C LYS A 13 4.48 9.15 -3.46
N PRO A 14 4.46 10.49 -3.31
CA PRO A 14 3.39 11.30 -3.88
C PRO A 14 3.42 11.20 -5.40
N MET A 15 2.24 11.22 -6.02
CA MET A 15 2.09 11.17 -7.47
C MET A 15 1.37 12.40 -7.97
N THR A 16 1.73 12.88 -9.15
CA THR A 16 1.02 13.98 -9.81
C THR A 16 -0.16 13.43 -10.63
N ARG A 17 -1.07 14.33 -11.00
CA ARG A 17 -2.23 13.98 -11.84
C ARG A 17 -1.81 13.36 -13.17
N ASP A 18 -0.76 13.88 -13.81
CA ASP A 18 -0.29 13.39 -15.11
C ASP A 18 0.22 11.95 -15.02
N MET A 19 0.96 11.61 -13.95
CA MET A 19 1.41 10.24 -13.69
C MET A 19 0.24 9.28 -13.41
N CYS A 20 -0.91 9.80 -12.99
CA CYS A 20 -2.11 9.03 -12.70
C CYS A 20 -2.99 8.81 -13.94
N TYR A 21 -2.81 9.60 -15.01
CA TYR A 21 -3.75 9.61 -16.13
C TYR A 21 -3.81 8.29 -16.89
N ASP A 22 -2.65 7.72 -17.23
CA ASP A 22 -2.60 6.44 -17.97
C ASP A 22 -3.22 5.30 -17.16
N PHE A 23 -2.97 5.28 -15.84
CA PHE A 23 -3.55 4.28 -14.95
C PHE A 23 -5.06 4.49 -14.77
N TYR A 24 -5.51 5.74 -14.71
CA TYR A 24 -6.94 6.09 -14.73
C TYR A 24 -7.62 5.56 -16.00
N VAL A 25 -7.05 5.81 -17.19
CA VAL A 25 -7.61 5.33 -18.46
C VAL A 25 -7.70 3.81 -18.47
N LYS A 26 -6.62 3.13 -18.03
CA LYS A 26 -6.58 1.67 -17.94
C LYS A 26 -7.66 1.13 -17.02
N ILE A 27 -7.69 1.56 -15.76
CA ILE A 27 -8.69 1.15 -14.76
C ILE A 27 -10.11 1.39 -15.28
N ASN A 28 -10.37 2.56 -15.85
CA ASN A 28 -11.71 2.90 -16.32
C ASN A 28 -12.13 2.10 -17.57
N SER A 29 -11.17 1.58 -18.34
CA SER A 29 -11.43 0.70 -19.49
C SER A 29 -11.64 -0.76 -19.10
N GLU A 30 -10.88 -1.26 -18.11
CA GLU A 30 -10.88 -2.66 -17.66
C GLU A 30 -11.94 -2.91 -16.58
N CYS A 31 -12.15 -1.95 -15.69
CA CYS A 31 -13.08 -2.04 -14.56
C CYS A 31 -14.25 -1.06 -14.76
N LYS A 32 -15.34 -1.56 -15.35
CA LYS A 32 -16.54 -0.73 -15.62
C LYS A 32 -17.39 -0.45 -14.38
N THR A 33 -17.12 -1.09 -13.25
CA THR A 33 -17.86 -0.93 -12.00
C THR A 33 -16.91 -0.78 -10.81
N PRO A 34 -17.33 -0.09 -9.73
CA PRO A 34 -16.58 -0.02 -8.48
C PRO A 34 -16.22 -1.40 -7.91
N GLU A 35 -17.10 -2.38 -8.06
CA GLU A 35 -16.89 -3.76 -7.60
C GLU A 35 -15.73 -4.42 -8.35
N ALA A 36 -15.60 -4.20 -9.66
CA ALA A 36 -14.48 -4.72 -10.45
C ALA A 36 -13.14 -4.09 -10.01
N ILE A 37 -13.15 -2.83 -9.55
CA ILE A 37 -11.97 -2.19 -8.97
C ILE A 37 -11.62 -2.84 -7.63
N ARG A 38 -12.62 -3.13 -6.77
CA ARG A 38 -12.39 -3.85 -5.50
C ARG A 38 -11.83 -5.25 -5.72
N GLU A 39 -12.38 -5.96 -6.69
CA GLU A 39 -11.87 -7.27 -7.10
C GLU A 39 -10.42 -7.15 -7.55
N SER A 40 -10.10 -6.19 -8.41
CA SER A 40 -8.72 -5.91 -8.85
C SER A 40 -7.78 -5.62 -7.67
N VAL A 41 -8.20 -4.82 -6.70
CA VAL A 41 -7.45 -4.54 -5.46
C VAL A 41 -7.20 -5.81 -4.67
N SER A 42 -8.16 -6.74 -4.60
CA SER A 42 -7.99 -8.03 -3.92
C SER A 42 -6.90 -8.90 -4.56
N TRP A 43 -6.60 -8.72 -5.84
CA TRP A 43 -5.49 -9.38 -6.52
C TRP A 43 -4.14 -8.67 -6.34
N TRP A 44 -4.13 -7.42 -5.84
CA TRP A 44 -2.93 -6.59 -5.67
C TRP A 44 -2.54 -6.40 -4.20
N GLN A 45 -3.02 -7.30 -3.32
CA GLN A 45 -2.85 -7.17 -1.87
C GLN A 45 -1.41 -7.00 -1.42
N THR A 46 -0.43 -7.46 -2.19
CA THR A 46 1.01 -7.36 -1.87
C THR A 46 1.76 -6.27 -2.64
N ASP A 47 1.08 -5.53 -3.52
CA ASP A 47 1.68 -4.50 -4.38
C ASP A 47 1.33 -3.10 -3.87
N ASP A 48 2.07 -2.67 -2.85
CA ASP A 48 1.97 -1.36 -2.20
C ASP A 48 2.07 -0.19 -3.20
N LYS A 49 2.93 -0.30 -4.21
CA LYS A 49 3.13 0.72 -5.25
C LYS A 49 1.88 0.89 -6.10
N LYS A 50 1.29 -0.22 -6.54
CA LYS A 50 0.09 -0.21 -7.38
C LYS A 50 -1.13 0.25 -6.60
N LEU A 51 -1.24 -0.13 -5.33
CA LEU A 51 -2.29 0.37 -4.44
C LEU A 51 -2.15 1.87 -4.17
N ASN A 52 -0.92 2.37 -3.97
CA ASN A 52 -0.67 3.81 -3.84
C ASN A 52 -1.03 4.57 -5.13
N HIS A 53 -0.70 4.02 -6.31
CA HIS A 53 -1.08 4.62 -7.59
C HIS A 53 -2.60 4.69 -7.74
N LEU A 54 -3.31 3.61 -7.41
CA LEU A 54 -4.77 3.60 -7.41
C LEU A 54 -5.33 4.63 -6.44
N TRP A 55 -4.78 4.74 -5.23
CA TRP A 55 -5.23 5.71 -4.24
C TRP A 55 -5.14 7.15 -4.78
N TRP A 56 -4.03 7.51 -5.45
CA TRP A 56 -3.88 8.82 -6.08
C TRP A 56 -4.85 9.03 -7.26
N VAL A 57 -5.08 8.01 -8.08
CA VAL A 57 -6.12 8.05 -9.14
C VAL A 57 -7.49 8.34 -8.54
N LEU A 58 -7.88 7.62 -7.49
CA LEU A 58 -9.16 7.82 -6.81
C LEU A 58 -9.25 9.20 -6.16
N ASN A 59 -8.12 9.79 -5.76
CA ASN A 59 -8.09 11.13 -5.18
C ASN A 59 -8.22 12.24 -6.23
N TYR A 60 -7.63 12.07 -7.43
CA TYR A 60 -7.71 13.07 -8.51
C TYR A 60 -8.97 12.94 -9.40
N TYR A 61 -9.52 11.74 -9.50
CA TYR A 61 -10.68 11.42 -10.36
C TYR A 61 -11.87 10.87 -9.55
N SER A 62 -11.98 11.28 -8.27
CA SER A 62 -13.04 10.83 -7.35
C SER A 62 -14.43 10.99 -7.95
N ASP A 63 -14.68 12.10 -8.63
CA ASP A 63 -16.00 12.44 -9.16
C ASP A 63 -16.52 11.43 -10.19
N ARG A 64 -15.62 10.66 -10.82
CA ARG A 64 -15.97 9.66 -11.83
C ARG A 64 -15.87 8.23 -11.32
N LEU A 65 -14.86 7.93 -10.50
CA LEU A 65 -14.57 6.55 -10.09
C LEU A 65 -15.07 6.20 -8.69
N ASP A 66 -15.13 7.19 -7.79
CA ASP A 66 -15.41 6.96 -6.38
C ASP A 66 -16.09 8.18 -5.74
N PRO A 67 -17.29 8.56 -6.20
CA PRO A 67 -17.99 9.74 -5.71
C PRO A 67 -18.30 9.63 -4.21
N ASP A 68 -18.58 8.42 -3.74
CA ASP A 68 -18.87 8.12 -2.33
C ASP A 68 -17.60 7.92 -1.48
N ARG A 69 -16.40 7.98 -2.08
CA ARG A 69 -15.11 7.79 -1.42
C ARG A 69 -14.92 6.41 -0.76
N ASN A 70 -15.75 5.44 -1.12
CA ASN A 70 -15.76 4.10 -0.56
C ASN A 70 -14.59 3.24 -1.08
N LEU A 71 -14.22 3.39 -2.36
CA LEU A 71 -13.06 2.68 -2.92
C LEU A 71 -11.76 3.22 -2.32
N ARG A 72 -11.67 4.53 -2.12
CA ARG A 72 -10.50 5.15 -1.51
C ARG A 72 -10.31 4.62 -0.10
N ALA A 73 -11.36 4.58 0.71
CA ALA A 73 -11.30 4.02 2.06
C ALA A 73 -10.91 2.53 2.06
N TYR A 74 -11.39 1.76 1.08
CA TYR A 74 -11.02 0.36 0.91
C TYR A 74 -9.53 0.19 0.61
N VAL A 75 -8.97 1.00 -0.31
CA VAL A 75 -7.54 0.98 -0.64
C VAL A 75 -6.68 1.47 0.53
N GLU A 76 -7.12 2.51 1.26
CA GLU A 76 -6.45 2.99 2.48
C GLU A 76 -6.27 1.87 3.49
N LYS A 77 -7.33 1.09 3.77
CA LYS A 77 -7.28 -0.02 4.72
C LYS A 77 -6.27 -1.11 4.31
N HIS A 78 -6.15 -1.40 3.02
CA HIS A 78 -5.18 -2.37 2.52
C HIS A 78 -3.74 -1.88 2.66
N LEU A 79 -3.49 -0.60 2.35
CA LEU A 79 -2.17 0.01 2.57
C LEU A 79 -1.80 0.02 4.06
N ASP A 80 -2.73 0.35 4.94
CA ASP A 80 -2.49 0.32 6.39
C ASP A 80 -2.15 -1.09 6.87
N ALA A 81 -2.90 -2.11 6.43
CA ALA A 81 -2.60 -3.51 6.76
C ALA A 81 -1.22 -3.97 6.27
N LEU A 82 -0.81 -3.53 5.07
CA LEU A 82 0.53 -3.79 4.55
C LEU A 82 1.62 -3.13 5.40
N ALA A 83 1.39 -1.90 5.88
CA ALA A 83 2.34 -1.23 6.74
C ALA A 83 2.45 -1.90 8.11
N GLU A 84 1.34 -2.37 8.67
CA GLU A 84 1.34 -3.15 9.93
C GLU A 84 2.15 -4.44 9.78
N GLU A 85 1.93 -5.20 8.70
CA GLU A 85 2.71 -6.42 8.41
C GLU A 85 4.19 -6.10 8.22
N ALA A 86 4.52 -5.05 7.44
CA ALA A 86 5.91 -4.66 7.22
C ALA A 86 6.62 -4.25 8.51
N ALA A 87 5.93 -3.53 9.40
CA ALA A 87 6.47 -3.17 10.71
C ALA A 87 6.70 -4.40 11.60
N PHE A 88 5.75 -5.35 11.60
CA PHE A 88 5.89 -6.60 12.36
C PHE A 88 7.08 -7.44 11.89
N GLN A 89 7.28 -7.54 10.56
CA GLN A 89 8.43 -8.26 9.99
C GLN A 89 9.77 -7.60 10.34
N ASP A 90 9.83 -6.26 10.35
CA ASP A 90 11.04 -5.51 10.76
C ASP A 90 11.41 -5.81 12.23
N GLU A 91 10.43 -5.80 13.14
CA GLU A 91 10.63 -6.12 14.56
C GLU A 91 11.09 -7.56 14.79
N LEU A 92 10.53 -8.52 14.04
CA LEU A 92 10.98 -9.92 14.08
C LEU A 92 12.45 -10.05 13.65
N SER A 93 12.84 -9.37 12.57
CA SER A 93 14.20 -9.44 12.02
C SER A 93 15.24 -8.85 12.97
N ARG A 94 14.89 -7.78 13.70
CA ARG A 94 15.72 -7.18 14.75
C ARG A 94 15.89 -8.10 15.95
N SER A 95 14.81 -8.74 16.39
CA SER A 95 14.84 -9.63 17.56
C SER A 95 15.70 -10.88 17.31
N GLY A 96 15.60 -11.49 16.12
CA GLY A 96 16.43 -12.65 15.75
C GLY A 96 17.90 -12.34 15.48
N SER A 97 18.25 -11.08 15.19
CA SER A 97 19.65 -10.65 15.03
C SER A 97 20.35 -10.48 16.37
N SER A 98 19.62 -10.00 17.39
CA SER A 98 20.16 -9.82 18.75
C SER A 98 20.55 -11.13 19.43
N GLU A 99 19.80 -12.23 19.18
CA GLU A 99 20.12 -13.55 19.75
C GLU A 99 21.35 -14.21 19.11
N LYS A 100 21.60 -13.95 17.81
CA LYS A 100 22.79 -14.48 17.12
C LYS A 100 24.07 -13.78 17.55
N GLU A 101 24.04 -12.45 17.70
CA GLU A 101 25.19 -11.66 18.18
C GLU A 101 25.56 -12.03 19.62
N GLU A 102 24.56 -12.25 20.50
CA GLU A 102 24.82 -12.66 21.88
C GLU A 102 25.38 -14.10 21.97
N ALA A 103 24.93 -15.01 21.11
CA ALA A 103 25.43 -16.39 21.05
C ALA A 103 26.88 -16.46 20.53
N GLU A 104 27.22 -15.71 19.48
CA GLU A 104 28.58 -15.64 18.95
C GLU A 104 29.55 -15.01 19.95
N SER A 105 29.13 -13.96 20.67
CA SER A 105 29.97 -13.32 21.69
C SER A 105 30.21 -14.19 22.92
N ARG A 106 29.34 -15.18 23.21
CA ARG A 106 29.50 -16.13 24.32
C ARG A 106 30.38 -17.33 23.97
N MET A 107 30.52 -17.69 22.70
CA MET A 107 31.40 -18.79 22.25
C MET A 107 32.84 -18.34 21.98
N ALA A 108 33.10 -17.04 21.96
CA ALA A 108 34.43 -16.45 21.72
C ALA A 108 35.24 -16.18 23.01
N VAL A 109 34.76 -16.64 24.18
CA VAL A 109 35.42 -16.48 25.50
C VAL A 109 35.97 -17.80 26.01
#